data_AF-A0A4Q3T7N4-F1
#
_entry.id   AF-A0A4Q3T7N4-F1
#
_cell.length_a   1.000
_cell.length_b   1.000
_cell.length_c   1.000
_cell.angle_alpha   90.00
_cell.angle_beta   90.00
_cell.angle_gamma   90.00
#
_symmetry.space_group_name_H-M   'P 1'
#
loop_
_entity.id
_entity.type
_entity.pdbx_description
1 polymer ?
#
loop_
_entity_poly.entity_id
_entity_poly.type
_entity_poly.pdbx_seq_one_letter_code
_entity_poly.pdbx_strand_id
1 'polypeptide(L)' 'VCDQGRARVRRLTGREAARLMGVGEDYRLPSSESAALKLMGDAVAVPVVRALAEGLLLPALSDRRAAA' A
#
# COMPACT_ATOMS: atom_id res chain seq x y z
N VAL A 1 12.99 17.47 -2.92
CA VAL A 1 13.51 18.51 -2.01
C VAL A 1 14.15 19.59 -2.87
N CYS A 2 13.74 20.84 -2.70
CA CYS A 2 14.46 21.99 -3.24
C CYS A 2 15.47 22.42 -2.18
N ASP A 3 16.76 22.25 -2.47
CA ASP A 3 17.85 22.67 -1.59
C ASP A 3 18.57 23.84 -2.26
N GLN A 4 18.66 24.98 -1.55
CA GLN A 4 19.27 26.23 -2.04
C GLN A 4 18.81 26.66 -3.46
N GLY A 5 17.50 26.59 -3.73
CA GLY A 5 16.94 26.96 -5.03
C GLY A 5 17.19 25.95 -6.16
N ARG A 6 17.77 24.78 -5.86
CA ARG A 6 17.96 23.69 -6.83
C ARG A 6 17.03 22.52 -6.52
N ALA A 7 16.21 22.15 -7.50
CA ALA A 7 15.37 20.95 -7.42
C ALA A 7 16.16 19.72 -7.88
N ARG A 8 16.13 18.66 -7.07
CA ARG A 8 16.59 17.32 -7.44
C ARG A 8 15.37 16.44 -7.66
N VAL A 9 15.26 15.86 -8.86
CA VAL A 9 14.18 14.94 -9.24
C VAL A 9 14.77 13.57 -9.51
N ARG A 10 14.17 12.53 -8.94
CA ARG A 10 14.45 11.13 -9.25
C ARG A 10 13.16 10.32 -9.15
N ARG A 11 13.18 9.11 -9.71
CA ARG A 11 12.09 8.14 -9.51
C ARG A 11 12.09 7.64 -8.05
N LEU A 12 10.92 7.22 -7.61
CA LEU A 12 10.77 6.45 -6.37
C LEU A 12 11.41 5.07 -6.53
N THR A 13 11.93 4.53 -5.44
CA THR A 13 12.27 3.11 -5.36
C THR A 13 11.01 2.27 -5.08
N GLY A 14 11.06 0.97 -5.36
CA GLY A 14 10.00 0.04 -4.99
C GLY A 14 9.72 0.06 -3.49
N ARG A 15 10.75 0.22 -2.65
CA ARG A 15 10.60 0.32 -1.19
C ARG A 15 9.88 1.60 -0.76
N GLU A 16 10.18 2.73 -1.40
CA GLU A 16 9.48 4.00 -1.14
C GLU A 16 8.01 3.93 -1.57
N ALA A 17 7.73 3.34 -2.75
CA ALA A 17 6.36 3.11 -3.19
C ALA A 17 5.61 2.20 -2.19
N ALA A 18 6.23 1.14 -1.70
CA ALA A 18 5.62 0.25 -0.71
C ALA A 18 5.29 0.97 0.62
N ARG A 19 6.18 1.86 1.08
CA ARG A 19 5.90 2.70 2.26
C ARG A 19 4.70 3.61 2.04
N LEU A 20 4.58 4.22 0.85
CA LEU A 20 3.41 5.04 0.50
C LEU A 20 2.11 4.22 0.47
N MET A 21 2.18 2.95 0.07
CA MET A 21 1.03 2.02 0.10
C MET A 21 0.71 1.50 1.51
N GLY A 22 1.47 1.91 2.54
CA GLY A 22 1.29 1.49 3.93
C GLY A 22 1.77 0.06 4.21
N VAL A 23 2.64 -0.47 3.37
CA VAL A 23 3.19 -1.82 3.50
C VAL A 23 4.39 -1.79 4.46
N GLY A 24 4.42 -2.73 5.41
CA GLY A 24 5.48 -2.84 6.41
C GLY A 24 6.88 -3.10 5.82
N GLU A 25 7.92 -2.86 6.62
CA GLU A 25 9.32 -3.03 6.20
C GLU A 25 9.68 -4.50 5.91
N ASP A 26 9.03 -5.45 6.57
CA ASP A 26 9.29 -6.89 6.42
C ASP A 26 8.64 -7.51 5.16
N TYR A 27 7.83 -6.73 4.44
CA TYR A 27 7.23 -7.20 3.19
C TYR A 27 8.30 -7.37 2.12
N ARG A 28 8.38 -8.59 1.56
CA ARG A 28 9.37 -8.94 0.54
C ARG A 28 8.91 -8.43 -0.82
N LEU A 29 9.62 -7.45 -1.35
CA LEU A 29 9.42 -6.95 -2.69
C LEU A 29 10.14 -7.81 -3.73
N PRO A 30 9.67 -7.84 -4.99
CA PRO A 30 10.46 -8.36 -6.10
C PRO A 30 11.83 -7.68 -6.16
N SER A 31 12.87 -8.43 -6.54
CA SER A 31 14.23 -7.89 -6.68
C SER A 31 14.37 -6.86 -7.81
N SER A 32 13.48 -6.90 -8.81
CA SER A 32 13.44 -5.92 -9.89
C SER A 32 12.64 -4.68 -9.48
N GLU A 33 13.25 -3.50 -9.57
CA GLU A 33 12.60 -2.22 -9.26
C GLU A 33 11.34 -1.98 -10.11
N SER A 34 11.39 -2.27 -11.41
CA SER A 34 10.23 -2.12 -12.29
C SER A 34 9.09 -3.06 -11.89
N ALA A 35 9.41 -4.29 -11.48
CA ALA A 35 8.41 -5.25 -11.01
C ALA A 35 7.82 -4.83 -9.66
N ALA A 36 8.65 -4.32 -8.74
CA ALA A 36 8.19 -3.79 -7.46
C ALA A 36 7.28 -2.57 -7.64
N LEU A 37 7.65 -1.62 -8.50
CA LEU A 37 6.81 -0.45 -8.81
C LEU A 37 5.51 -0.85 -9.49
N LYS A 38 5.53 -1.82 -10.41
CA LYS A 38 4.31 -2.37 -11.02
C LYS A 38 3.40 -3.02 -9.98
N LEU A 39 3.96 -3.86 -9.11
CA LEU A 39 3.21 -4.50 -8.03
C LEU A 39 2.55 -3.45 -7.11
N MET A 40 3.29 -2.40 -6.73
CA MET A 40 2.73 -1.33 -5.90
C MET A 40 1.67 -0.50 -6.63
N GLY A 41 1.79 -0.32 -7.95
CA GLY A 41 0.79 0.37 -8.76
C GLY A 41 -0.50 -0.43 -8.98
N ASP A 42 -0.40 -1.75 -9.11
CA ASP A 42 -1.55 -2.65 -9.29
C ASP A 42 -2.23 -3.00 -7.93
N ALA A 43 -1.55 -2.78 -6.80
CA ALA A 43 -2.03 -3.10 -5.45
C ALA A 43 -2.99 -2.04 -4.86
N VAL A 44 -3.64 -2.39 -3.74
CA VAL A 44 -4.48 -1.48 -2.94
C VAL A 44 -3.74 -1.07 -1.67
N ALA A 45 -3.88 0.20 -1.27
CA ALA A 45 -3.24 0.72 -0.07
C ALA A 45 -3.75 0.01 1.20
N VAL A 46 -2.82 -0.49 2.02
CA VAL A 46 -3.11 -1.25 3.25
C VAL A 46 -4.07 -0.50 4.20
N PRO A 47 -3.92 0.82 4.44
CA PRO A 47 -4.83 1.54 5.32
C PRO A 47 -6.27 1.56 4.83
N VAL A 48 -6.48 1.61 3.50
CA VAL A 48 -7.82 1.62 2.90
C VAL A 48 -8.48 0.26 3.07
N VAL A 49 -7.76 -0.83 2.76
CA VAL A 49 -8.28 -2.19 2.96
C VAL A 49 -8.63 -2.43 4.42
N ARG A 50 -7.81 -1.95 5.36
CA ARG A 50 -8.09 -2.02 6.80
C ARG A 50 -9.39 -1.30 7.18
N ALA A 51 -9.54 -0.05 6.74
CA ALA A 51 -10.74 0.73 7.03
C ALA A 51 -12.01 0.08 6.46
N LEU A 52 -11.94 -0.46 5.24
CA LEU A 52 -13.06 -1.19 4.62
C LEU A 52 -13.35 -2.50 5.38
N ALA A 53 -12.32 -3.23 5.79
CA ALA A 53 -12.48 -4.47 6.54
C ALA A 53 -13.21 -4.22 7.87
N GLU A 54 -12.75 -3.23 8.64
CA GLU A 54 -13.28 -2.92 9.97
C GLU A 54 -14.67 -2.24 9.89
N GLY A 55 -14.86 -1.31 8.96
CA GLY A 55 -16.07 -0.50 8.87
C GLY A 55 -17.21 -1.10 8.05
N LEU A 56 -16.92 -2.02 7.12
CA LEU A 56 -17.91 -2.53 6.17
C LEU A 56 -17.92 -4.06 6.08
N LEU A 57 -16.77 -4.69 5.82
CA LEU A 57 -16.75 -6.11 5.47
C LEU A 57 -16.97 -7.02 6.68
N LEU A 58 -16.26 -6.81 7.79
CA LEU A 58 -16.39 -7.64 9.00
C LEU A 58 -17.77 -7.53 9.65
N PRO A 59 -18.39 -6.33 9.79
CA PRO A 59 -19.77 -6.22 10.25
C PRO A 59 -20.75 -7.02 9.37
N ALA A 60 -20.67 -6.85 8.05
CA ALA A 60 -21.57 -7.53 7.09
C ALA A 60 -21.38 -9.07 7.04
N LEU A 61 -20.27 -9.59 7.55
CA LEU A 61 -20.04 -11.03 7.70
C LEU A 61 -20.58 -11.56 9.03
N SER A 62 -20.56 -10.75 10.08
CA SER A 62 -21.01 -11.12 11.42
C SER A 62 -22.53 -11.31 11.47
N ASP A 63 -23.30 -10.40 10.86
CA ASP A 63 -24.77 -10.47 10.82
C ASP A 63 -25.28 -11.74 10.13
N ARG A 64 -24.51 -12.27 9.18
CA ARG A 64 -24.87 -13.43 8.37
C ARG A 64 -24.52 -14.77 9.03
N ARG A 65 -23.70 -14.75 10.08
CA ARG A 65 -23.40 -15.90 10.94
C ARG A 65 -24.42 -16.10 12.05
N ALA A 66 -25.17 -15.06 12.42
CA ALA A 66 -26.28 -15.16 13.36
C ALA A 66 -27.60 -15.62 12.69
N ALA A 67 -27.69 -15.48 11.37
CA ALA A 67 -28.85 -15.87 10.57
C ALA A 67 -28.76 -17.30 9.96
N ALA A 68 -27.66 -18.02 10.18
CA ALA A 68 -27.43 -19.40 9.75
C ALA A 68 -27.33 -20.30 10.98
#